data_AF-A0A7R8ZZM2-F1
#
_entry.id   AF-A0A7R8ZZM2-F1
#
_cell.length_a   1.000
_cell.length_b   1.000
_cell.length_c   1.000
_cell.angle_alpha   90.00
_cell.angle_beta   90.00
_cell.angle_gamma   90.00
#
_symmetry.space_group_name_H-M   'P 1'
#
loop_
_entity.id
_entity.type
_entity.pdbx_description
1 polymer ?
#
loop_
_entity_poly.entity_id
_entity_poly.type
_entity_poly.pdbx_seq_one_letter_code
_entity_poly.pdbx_strand_id
1 'polypeptide(L)'
;MNFVNCNSGPSSDKEGFASLVHELKTAFEPRGLLLTAALSPNPKVIDAGYDVASLSRDLDLMTILTFSYQGAWDEKTGHGAPAYYRPGDDNLFFNVNSSIQYWLDQGAPRDKMLLSFPLYGPEFELKNPDDNGLDAPTTDNYEEMKYFQ
;
A
#
# COMPACT_ATOMS: atom_id res chain seq x y z
N MET A 1 -7.31 2.46 1.48
CA MET A 1 -6.34 3.53 1.06
C MET A 1 -6.97 4.82 0.53
N ASN A 2 -8.21 5.16 0.93
CA ASN A 2 -8.91 6.38 0.49
C ASN A 2 -8.47 7.67 1.25
N PHE A 3 -7.44 7.60 2.10
CA PHE A 3 -6.92 8.73 2.88
C PHE A 3 -5.62 9.34 2.37
N VAL A 4 -4.98 8.74 1.36
CA VAL A 4 -3.73 9.30 0.85
C VAL A 4 -4.05 10.46 -0.07
N ASN A 5 -4.07 11.67 0.49
CA ASN A 5 -4.09 12.89 -0.30
C ASN A 5 -2.69 13.13 -0.89
N CYS A 6 -2.50 12.71 -2.13
CA CYS A 6 -1.23 12.89 -2.86
C CYS A 6 -0.90 14.37 -3.15
N ASN A 7 -1.83 15.30 -2.87
CA ASN A 7 -1.61 16.74 -2.99
C ASN A 7 -1.22 17.40 -1.65
N SER A 8 -1.15 16.65 -0.54
CA SER A 8 -0.74 17.20 0.76
C SER A 8 0.77 17.45 0.86
N GLY A 9 1.58 16.72 0.08
CA GLY A 9 3.03 16.91 -0.03
C GLY A 9 3.41 17.68 -1.29
N PRO A 10 4.60 18.30 -1.34
CA PRO A 10 5.08 18.97 -2.55
C PRO A 10 5.42 17.93 -3.63
N SER A 11 5.25 18.29 -4.91
CA SER A 11 5.60 17.42 -6.04
C SER A 11 7.09 17.03 -6.08
N SER A 12 7.95 17.81 -5.42
CA SER A 12 9.38 17.53 -5.25
C SER A 12 9.66 16.29 -4.40
N ASP A 13 8.69 15.77 -3.64
CA ASP A 13 8.90 14.60 -2.77
C ASP A 13 9.29 13.35 -3.57
N LYS A 14 8.80 13.19 -4.80
CA LYS A 14 9.21 12.06 -5.65
C LYS A 14 10.71 12.07 -5.90
N GLU A 15 11.24 13.19 -6.39
CA GLU A 15 12.65 13.37 -6.70
C GLU A 15 13.51 13.38 -5.42
N GLY A 16 13.01 14.00 -4.36
CA GLY A 16 13.66 14.04 -3.06
C GLY A 16 13.79 12.65 -2.43
N PHE A 17 12.74 11.83 -2.49
CA PHE A 17 12.78 10.46 -1.99
C PHE A 17 13.76 9.58 -2.79
N ALA A 18 13.77 9.71 -4.12
CA ALA A 18 14.74 9.01 -4.95
C ALA A 18 16.18 9.41 -4.62
N SER A 19 16.42 10.72 -4.42
CA SER A 19 17.74 11.24 -4.03
C SER A 19 18.17 10.72 -2.66
N LEU A 20 17.27 10.74 -1.67
CA LEU A 20 17.53 10.20 -0.33
C LEU A 20 17.92 8.72 -0.38
N VAL A 21 17.19 7.90 -1.14
CA VAL A 21 17.47 6.47 -1.28
C VAL A 21 18.85 6.26 -1.93
N HIS A 22 19.19 7.06 -2.94
CA HIS A 22 20.50 7.00 -3.59
C HIS A 22 21.66 7.37 -2.65
N GLU A 23 21.51 8.46 -1.89
CA GLU A 23 22.50 8.91 -0.90
C GLU A 23 22.71 7.85 0.20
N LEU A 24 21.63 7.24 0.70
CA LEU A 24 21.69 6.15 1.67
C LEU A 24 22.39 4.92 1.08
N LYS A 25 22.05 4.51 -0.14
CA LYS A 25 22.70 3.37 -0.79
C LYS A 25 24.21 3.59 -0.92
N THR A 26 24.61 4.78 -1.37
CA THR A 26 26.01 5.17 -1.50
C THR A 26 26.74 5.14 -0.15
N ALA A 27 26.10 5.60 0.92
CA ALA A 27 26.68 5.57 2.26
C ALA A 27 26.76 4.15 2.86
N PHE A 28 25.85 3.26 2.47
CA PHE A 28 25.73 1.90 3.00
C PHE A 28 26.63 0.90 2.27
N GLU A 29 26.90 1.13 0.98
CA GLU A 29 27.68 0.23 0.13
C GLU A 29 29.08 -0.10 0.70
N PRO A 30 29.90 0.85 1.17
CA PRO A 30 31.21 0.54 1.78
C PRO A 30 31.12 -0.26 3.08
N ARG A 31 29.93 -0.31 3.69
CA ARG A 31 29.67 -1.01 4.96
C ARG A 31 29.00 -2.36 4.75
N GLY A 32 28.62 -2.70 3.51
CA GLY A 32 27.88 -3.93 3.19
C GLY A 32 26.49 -3.99 3.84
N LEU A 33 25.86 -2.84 4.08
CA LEU A 33 24.51 -2.79 4.67
C LEU A 33 23.44 -2.87 3.58
N LEU A 34 22.35 -3.57 3.88
CA LEU A 34 21.17 -3.62 3.02
C LEU A 34 20.33 -2.35 3.18
N LEU A 35 19.74 -1.91 2.08
CA LEU A 35 18.76 -0.85 2.04
C LEU A 35 17.45 -1.36 1.43
N THR A 36 16.37 -1.28 2.20
CA THR A 36 15.04 -1.74 1.80
C THR A 36 13.99 -0.69 2.11
N ALA A 37 12.88 -0.68 1.39
CA ALA A 37 11.76 0.23 1.67
C ALA A 37 10.42 -0.51 1.67
N ALA A 38 9.51 -0.06 2.54
CA ALA A 38 8.11 -0.44 2.53
C ALA A 38 7.33 0.57 1.68
N LEU A 39 6.65 0.10 0.64
CA LEU A 39 6.10 0.93 -0.44
C LEU A 39 4.60 0.70 -0.62
N SER A 40 3.91 1.75 -1.06
CA SER A 40 2.46 1.70 -1.28
C SER A 40 2.08 0.71 -2.40
N PRO A 41 0.96 -0.03 -2.26
CA PRO A 41 0.35 -0.82 -3.33
C PRO A 41 -0.58 0.03 -4.23
N ASN A 42 -0.85 1.29 -3.91
CA ASN A 42 -1.84 2.12 -4.61
C ASN A 42 -1.21 2.81 -5.85
N PRO A 43 -1.71 2.55 -7.07
CA PRO A 43 -1.21 3.18 -8.30
C PRO A 43 -1.09 4.70 -8.22
N LYS A 44 -2.05 5.39 -7.60
CA LYS A 44 -2.01 6.86 -7.47
C LYS A 44 -0.82 7.35 -6.64
N VAL A 45 -0.47 6.60 -5.58
CA VAL A 45 0.68 6.92 -4.73
C VAL A 45 1.98 6.58 -5.45
N ILE A 46 2.00 5.47 -6.19
CA ILE A 46 3.15 5.07 -7.00
C ILE A 46 3.47 6.16 -8.03
N ASP A 47 2.45 6.60 -8.78
CA ASP A 47 2.57 7.63 -9.80
C ASP A 47 2.96 8.99 -9.22
N ALA A 48 2.50 9.34 -8.02
CA ALA A 48 2.78 10.64 -7.43
C ALA A 48 4.13 10.67 -6.70
N GLY A 49 4.50 9.59 -6.01
CA GLY A 49 5.56 9.60 -5.00
C GLY A 49 6.82 8.81 -5.34
N TYR A 50 6.79 7.92 -6.35
CA TYR A 50 7.93 7.02 -6.61
C TYR A 50 8.51 7.18 -8.00
N ASP A 51 9.83 7.37 -8.08
CA ASP A 51 10.61 7.06 -9.27
C ASP A 51 11.00 5.57 -9.20
N VAL A 52 10.17 4.72 -9.80
CA VAL A 52 10.31 3.26 -9.72
C VAL A 52 11.66 2.80 -10.28
N ALA A 53 12.20 3.46 -11.30
CA ALA A 53 13.49 3.09 -11.88
C ALA A 53 14.64 3.37 -10.90
N SER A 54 14.66 4.57 -10.29
CA SER A 54 15.67 4.92 -9.29
C SER A 54 15.58 4.05 -8.05
N LEU A 55 14.38 3.79 -7.54
CA LEU A 55 14.17 2.91 -6.40
C LEU A 55 14.63 1.48 -6.70
N SER A 56 14.30 0.95 -7.88
CA SER A 56 14.70 -0.40 -8.30
C SER A 56 16.21 -0.56 -8.44
N ARG A 57 16.93 0.51 -8.83
CA ARG A 57 18.38 0.53 -8.90
C ARG A 57 19.01 0.44 -7.50
N ASP A 58 18.55 1.30 -6.59
CA ASP A 58 19.27 1.56 -5.34
C ASP A 58 18.81 0.68 -4.16
N LEU A 59 17.56 0.23 -4.14
CA LEU A 59 17.05 -0.69 -3.11
C LEU A 59 17.50 -2.13 -3.38
N ASP A 60 17.84 -2.84 -2.31
CA ASP A 60 18.12 -4.28 -2.35
C ASP A 60 16.81 -5.08 -2.41
N LEU A 61 15.79 -4.68 -1.62
CA LEU A 61 14.45 -5.26 -1.62
C LEU A 61 13.37 -4.18 -1.46
N MET A 62 12.24 -4.40 -2.13
CA MET A 62 11.07 -3.53 -2.17
C MET A 62 9.85 -4.25 -1.59
N THR A 63 9.50 -3.93 -0.35
CA THR A 63 8.37 -4.55 0.34
C THR A 63 7.08 -3.81 -0.01
N ILE A 64 6.21 -4.45 -0.79
CA ILE A 64 4.94 -3.85 -1.20
C ILE A 64 3.90 -4.13 -0.13
N LEU A 65 3.33 -3.08 0.47
CA LEU A 65 2.39 -3.15 1.59
C LEU A 65 0.96 -3.50 1.12
N THR A 66 0.78 -4.71 0.60
CA THR A 66 -0.46 -5.19 -0.03
C THR A 66 -1.57 -5.54 0.97
N PHE A 67 -1.90 -4.61 1.85
CA PHE A 67 -2.96 -4.69 2.85
C PHE A 67 -3.54 -3.29 3.14
N SER A 68 -4.55 -3.21 4.02
CA SER A 68 -5.30 -1.97 4.29
C SER A 68 -5.98 -1.36 3.06
N TYR A 69 -6.42 -2.23 2.14
CA TYR A 69 -7.22 -1.81 0.98
C TYR A 69 -8.58 -1.28 1.45
N GLN A 70 -9.27 -2.06 2.27
CA GLN A 70 -10.53 -1.73 2.93
C GLN A 70 -10.39 -1.74 4.45
N GLY A 71 -11.19 -0.94 5.13
CA GLY A 71 -11.21 -0.86 6.59
C GLY A 71 -12.42 -0.08 7.10
N ALA A 72 -12.49 0.16 8.40
CA ALA A 72 -13.61 0.83 9.08
C ALA A 72 -14.01 2.19 8.47
N TRP A 73 -13.15 2.75 7.62
CA TRP A 73 -13.39 3.98 6.92
C TRP A 73 -14.27 3.94 5.69
N ASP A 74 -14.54 2.76 5.15
CA ASP A 74 -15.32 2.62 3.92
C ASP A 74 -16.84 2.58 4.18
N GLU A 75 -17.29 2.76 5.45
CA GLU A 75 -18.69 2.71 5.91
C GLU A 75 -19.44 1.39 5.57
N LYS A 76 -18.68 0.39 5.15
CA LYS A 76 -19.13 -0.96 4.83
C LYS A 76 -18.03 -1.99 5.09
N THR A 77 -18.42 -3.24 5.30
CA THR A 77 -17.47 -4.34 5.47
C THR A 77 -16.67 -4.59 4.18
N GLY A 78 -15.41 -4.97 4.35
CA GLY A 78 -14.52 -5.32 3.24
C GLY A 78 -13.34 -6.15 3.71
N HIS A 79 -12.62 -6.75 2.77
CA HIS A 79 -11.41 -7.51 3.05
C HIS A 79 -10.19 -6.59 3.09
N GLY A 80 -9.37 -6.68 4.14
CA GLY A 80 -8.17 -5.83 4.24
C GLY A 80 -7.07 -6.10 3.20
N ALA A 81 -7.08 -7.26 2.54
CA ALA A 81 -6.01 -7.77 1.67
C ALA A 81 -6.55 -8.78 0.63
N PRO A 82 -7.53 -8.41 -0.22
CA PRO A 82 -8.08 -9.32 -1.20
C PRO A 82 -7.01 -9.67 -2.24
N ALA A 83 -6.87 -10.96 -2.56
CA ALA A 83 -5.87 -11.42 -3.52
C ALA A 83 -6.15 -10.95 -4.95
N TYR A 84 -7.43 -10.92 -5.32
CA TYR A 84 -7.92 -10.59 -6.67
C TYR A 84 -9.14 -9.68 -6.59
N TYR A 85 -9.44 -9.01 -7.71
CA TYR A 85 -10.68 -8.27 -7.92
C TYR A 85 -11.91 -9.18 -7.82
N ARG A 86 -12.97 -8.69 -7.19
CA ARG A 86 -14.30 -9.30 -7.17
C ARG A 86 -15.29 -8.44 -7.97
N PRO A 87 -16.13 -9.04 -8.83
CA PRO A 87 -17.20 -8.30 -9.51
C PRO A 87 -18.08 -7.56 -8.50
N GLY A 88 -18.17 -6.24 -8.66
CA GLY A 88 -18.88 -5.36 -7.73
C GLY A 88 -17.99 -4.52 -6.82
N ASP A 89 -16.67 -4.76 -6.77
CA ASP A 89 -15.77 -3.91 -6.01
C ASP A 89 -15.69 -2.50 -6.64
N ASP A 90 -15.69 -1.47 -5.78
CA ASP A 90 -15.64 -0.06 -6.21
C ASP A 90 -14.31 0.34 -6.86
N ASN A 91 -13.23 -0.42 -6.60
CA ASN A 91 -11.89 -0.10 -7.06
C ASN A 91 -11.17 -1.33 -7.63
N LEU A 92 -10.92 -1.27 -8.94
CA LEU A 92 -10.24 -2.31 -9.73
C LEU A 92 -8.80 -2.61 -9.28
N PHE A 93 -8.17 -1.67 -8.55
CA PHE A 93 -6.78 -1.76 -8.12
C PHE A 93 -6.60 -2.08 -6.65
N PHE A 94 -7.69 -2.15 -5.87
CA PHE A 94 -7.61 -2.44 -4.43
C PHE A 94 -7.59 -3.94 -4.15
N ASN A 95 -6.62 -4.63 -4.77
CA ASN A 95 -6.32 -6.04 -4.55
C ASN A 95 -4.84 -6.31 -4.84
N VAL A 96 -4.32 -7.36 -4.22
CA VAL A 96 -2.91 -7.77 -4.32
C VAL A 96 -2.44 -7.92 -5.76
N ASN A 97 -3.20 -8.65 -6.59
CA ASN A 97 -2.82 -8.93 -7.97
C ASN A 97 -2.66 -7.66 -8.80
N SER A 98 -3.64 -6.76 -8.78
CA SER A 98 -3.59 -5.50 -9.52
C SER A 98 -2.43 -4.62 -9.05
N SER A 99 -2.19 -4.52 -7.73
CA SER A 99 -1.09 -3.72 -7.18
C SER A 99 0.29 -4.24 -7.57
N ILE A 100 0.51 -5.55 -7.50
CA ILE A 100 1.79 -6.15 -7.91
C ILE A 100 1.99 -6.04 -9.42
N GLN A 101 0.94 -6.26 -10.21
CA GLN A 101 1.01 -6.07 -11.66
C GLN A 101 1.36 -4.61 -12.00
N TYR A 102 0.80 -3.64 -11.29
CA TYR A 102 1.12 -2.23 -11.51
C TYR A 102 2.61 -1.92 -11.28
N TRP A 103 3.20 -2.43 -10.20
CA TRP A 103 4.64 -2.27 -9.94
C TRP A 103 5.50 -2.89 -11.07
N LEU A 104 5.11 -4.06 -11.56
CA LEU A 104 5.78 -4.71 -12.69
C LEU A 104 5.66 -3.88 -13.98
N ASP A 105 4.48 -3.32 -14.25
CA ASP A 105 4.21 -2.47 -15.41
C ASP A 105 5.01 -1.15 -15.36
N GLN A 106 5.29 -0.65 -14.16
CA GLN A 106 6.20 0.49 -13.93
C GLN A 106 7.69 0.12 -14.03
N GLY A 107 8.02 -1.15 -14.28
CA GLY A 107 9.39 -1.62 -14.50
C GLY A 107 10.11 -2.11 -13.24
N ALA A 108 9.41 -2.32 -12.12
CA ALA A 108 10.04 -2.89 -10.93
C ALA A 108 10.47 -4.36 -11.20
N PRO A 109 11.71 -4.74 -10.83
CA PRO A 109 12.21 -6.09 -11.05
C PRO A 109 11.59 -7.08 -10.05
N ARG A 110 11.02 -8.17 -10.59
CA ARG A 110 10.27 -9.18 -9.82
C ARG A 110 11.08 -9.78 -8.66
N ASP A 111 12.38 -9.99 -8.86
CA ASP A 111 13.30 -10.59 -7.88
C ASP A 111 13.61 -9.67 -6.70
N LYS A 112 13.37 -8.36 -6.81
CA LYS A 112 13.49 -7.41 -5.70
C LYS A 112 12.18 -7.17 -4.95
N MET A 113 11.04 -7.57 -5.50
CA MET A 113 9.73 -7.31 -4.90
C MET A 113 9.37 -8.36 -3.85
N LEU A 114 9.11 -7.89 -2.63
CA LEU A 114 8.55 -8.70 -1.55
C LEU A 114 7.07 -8.39 -1.37
N LEU A 115 6.25 -9.44 -1.44
CA LEU A 115 4.82 -9.36 -1.15
C LEU A 115 4.59 -9.38 0.37
N SER A 116 3.94 -8.36 0.91
CA SER A 116 3.57 -8.34 2.34
C SER A 116 2.34 -9.20 2.62
N PHE A 117 2.35 -9.91 3.75
CA PHE A 117 1.22 -10.71 4.22
C PHE A 117 0.78 -10.23 5.61
N PRO A 118 -0.45 -9.68 5.77
CA PRO A 118 -0.92 -9.21 7.07
C PRO A 118 -1.34 -10.37 7.97
N LEU A 119 -0.95 -10.32 9.25
CA LEU A 119 -1.40 -11.23 10.30
C LEU A 119 -2.51 -10.60 11.17
N TYR A 120 -3.17 -9.57 10.65
CA TYR A 120 -4.26 -8.83 11.26
C TYR A 120 -5.28 -8.48 10.18
N GLY A 121 -6.48 -8.05 10.59
CA GLY A 121 -7.56 -7.68 9.67
C GLY A 121 -8.34 -6.47 10.17
N PRO A 122 -9.11 -5.82 9.29
CA PRO A 122 -10.02 -4.77 9.71
C PRO A 122 -11.16 -5.36 10.55
N GLU A 123 -11.60 -4.57 11.53
CA GLU A 123 -12.77 -4.85 12.34
C GLU A 123 -13.88 -3.84 12.01
N PHE A 124 -15.12 -4.28 12.12
CA PHE A 124 -16.30 -3.50 11.74
C PHE A 124 -17.44 -3.74 12.72
N GLU A 125 -18.15 -2.68 13.08
CA GLU A 125 -19.44 -2.77 13.78
C GLU A 125 -20.57 -2.65 12.73
N LEU A 126 -21.40 -3.69 12.63
CA LEU A 126 -22.48 -3.75 11.65
C LEU A 126 -23.67 -2.87 12.08
N LYS A 127 -24.30 -2.17 11.12
CA LYS A 127 -25.60 -1.50 11.38
C LYS A 127 -26.72 -2.50 11.68
N ASN A 128 -26.64 -3.70 11.10
CA ASN A 128 -27.57 -4.80 11.31
C ASN A 128 -26.79 -6.12 11.42
N PRO A 129 -26.84 -6.84 12.56
CA PRO A 129 -26.10 -8.10 12.73
C PRO A 129 -26.56 -9.22 11.78
N ASP A 130 -27.79 -9.14 11.25
CA ASP A 130 -28.30 -10.09 10.25
C ASP A 130 -27.73 -9.83 8.84
N ASP A 131 -27.17 -8.65 8.59
CA ASP A 131 -26.45 -8.30 7.36
C ASP A 131 -24.93 -8.34 7.64
N ASN A 132 -24.34 -9.52 7.49
CA ASN A 132 -22.97 -9.84 7.89
C ASN A 132 -22.08 -10.31 6.72
N GLY A 133 -22.50 -9.97 5.49
CA GLY A 133 -21.75 -10.26 4.27
C GLY A 133 -20.60 -9.28 4.01
N LEU A 134 -19.98 -9.44 2.85
CA LEU A 134 -19.14 -8.38 2.27
C LEU A 134 -20.03 -7.21 1.82
N ASP A 135 -19.51 -5.99 1.92
CA ASP A 135 -20.21 -4.75 1.58
C ASP A 135 -21.41 -4.42 2.49
N ALA A 136 -21.53 -5.10 3.64
CA ALA A 136 -22.59 -4.84 4.61
C ALA A 136 -22.38 -3.48 5.30
N PRO A 137 -23.41 -2.65 5.52
CA PRO A 137 -23.25 -1.32 6.11
C PRO A 137 -22.72 -1.34 7.55
N THR A 138 -21.78 -0.44 7.88
CA THR A 138 -21.14 -0.36 9.20
C THR A 138 -21.43 0.97 9.90
N THR A 139 -21.36 1.01 11.23
CA THR A 139 -21.49 2.25 12.02
C THR A 139 -20.22 3.11 11.92
N ASP A 140 -20.36 4.42 12.09
CA ASP A 140 -19.26 5.39 12.02
C ASP A 140 -18.47 5.45 13.34
N ASN A 141 -17.90 4.33 13.77
CA ASN A 141 -17.09 4.28 15.00
C ASN A 141 -15.60 4.15 14.67
N TYR A 142 -15.04 5.23 14.11
CA TYR A 142 -13.60 5.41 13.84
C TYR A 142 -12.70 5.46 15.10
N GLU A 143 -13.27 5.34 16.30
CA GLU A 143 -12.57 5.54 17.57
C GLU A 143 -11.59 4.40 17.93
N GLU A 144 -11.71 3.20 17.35
CA GLU A 144 -10.97 2.00 17.80
C GLU A 144 -9.65 1.69 17.07
N MET A 145 -9.19 2.50 16.11
CA MET A 145 -7.87 2.32 15.49
C MET A 145 -6.72 2.97 16.27
N LYS A 146 -6.81 3.04 17.61
CA LYS A 146 -5.73 3.54 18.50
C LYS A 146 -4.64 2.50 18.81
N TYR A 147 -4.79 1.25 18.38
CA TYR A 147 -3.89 0.15 18.79
C TYR A 147 -2.78 -0.21 17.79
N PHE A 148 -2.61 0.53 16.69
CA PHE A 148 -1.56 0.25 15.68
C PHE A 148 -0.70 1.47 15.29
N GLN A 149 -0.49 2.42 16.20
CA GLN A 149 0.57 3.45 16.08
C GLN A 149 1.73 3.16 17.02
#